data_AF-A0A3S4J8H9-F1
#
_entry.id   AF-A0A3S4J8H9-F1
#
_cell.length_a   1.000
_cell.length_b   1.000
_cell.length_c   1.000
_cell.angle_alpha   90.00
_cell.angle_beta   90.00
_cell.angle_gamma   90.00
#
_symmetry.space_group_name_H-M   'P 1'
#
loop_
_entity.id
_entity.type
_entity.pdbx_description
1 polymer ?
#
loop_
_entity_poly.entity_id
_entity_poly.type
_entity_poly.pdbx_seq_one_letter_code
_entity_poly.pdbx_strand_id
1 'polypeptide(L)'
;MEKSWKLNERHYGALQGLNKAETAEKYGDEQVKQWRRGFAVTPPELTKDDERYPGHDPRYAKLSEKELPLTESLALTIDRVIPYWNDTILPRMKSGERVIIALTVTHCVRW
;
A
#
# COMPACT_ATOMS: atom_id res chain seq x y z
N MET A 1 13.16 -11.81 -12.98
CA MET A 1 12.01 -11.35 -12.17
C MET A 1 12.43 -10.06 -11.47
N GLU A 2 11.75 -8.97 -11.76
CA GLU A 2 12.03 -7.65 -11.17
C GLU A 2 11.01 -7.38 -10.06
N LYS A 3 11.46 -6.82 -8.93
CA LYS A 3 10.61 -6.51 -7.78
C LYS A 3 10.72 -5.01 -7.49
N SER A 4 9.59 -4.36 -7.27
CA SER A 4 9.54 -2.93 -6.94
C SER A 4 8.49 -2.69 -5.87
N TRP A 5 8.87 -1.98 -4.81
CA TRP A 5 7.96 -1.61 -3.72
C TRP A 5 6.82 -0.70 -4.20
N LYS A 6 7.04 0.03 -5.31
CA LYS A 6 6.04 0.90 -5.93
C LYS A 6 4.81 0.14 -6.40
N LEU A 7 4.89 -1.18 -6.52
CA LEU A 7 3.81 -2.08 -6.87
C LEU A 7 3.20 -2.82 -5.67
N ASN A 8 3.62 -2.50 -4.43
CA ASN A 8 3.01 -3.10 -3.24
C ASN A 8 1.53 -2.70 -3.12
N GLU A 9 0.76 -3.51 -2.41
CA GLU A 9 -0.58 -3.16 -1.93
C GLU A 9 -0.56 -1.83 -1.14
N ARG A 10 -1.71 -1.14 -1.10
CA ARG A 10 -1.94 0.04 -0.27
C ARG A 10 -1.57 -0.24 1.20
N HIS A 11 -0.78 0.63 1.80
CA HIS A 11 -0.46 0.57 3.22
C HIS A 11 -1.66 1.00 4.08
N TYR A 12 -2.19 0.10 4.91
CA TYR A 12 -3.37 0.41 5.72
C TYR A 12 -3.07 0.94 7.13
N GLY A 13 -1.80 1.29 7.36
CA GLY A 13 -1.34 1.86 8.62
C GLY A 13 -1.70 0.97 9.81
N ALA A 14 -2.20 1.59 10.88
CA ALA A 14 -2.51 0.90 12.13
C ALA A 14 -3.58 -0.19 12.02
N LEU A 15 -4.34 -0.23 10.91
CA LEU A 15 -5.36 -1.26 10.67
C LEU A 15 -4.77 -2.60 10.20
N GLN A 16 -3.47 -2.65 9.86
CA GLN A 16 -2.84 -3.88 9.41
C GLN A 16 -2.92 -4.98 10.49
N GLY A 17 -3.54 -6.10 10.13
CA GLY A 17 -3.66 -7.27 11.00
C GLY A 17 -4.88 -7.27 11.92
N LEU A 18 -5.68 -6.19 11.96
CA LEU A 18 -6.89 -6.13 12.78
C LEU A 18 -8.05 -6.91 12.17
N ASN A 19 -9.01 -7.32 13.01
CA ASN A 19 -10.27 -7.92 12.56
C ASN A 19 -11.27 -6.85 12.10
N LYS A 20 -12.11 -7.16 11.10
CA LYS A 20 -13.14 -6.23 10.58
C LYS A 20 -14.17 -5.86 11.62
N ALA A 21 -14.70 -6.85 12.33
CA ALA A 21 -15.77 -6.66 13.29
C ALA A 21 -15.29 -5.78 14.44
N GLU A 22 -14.11 -6.08 14.99
CA GLU A 22 -13.49 -5.28 16.05
C GLU A 22 -13.20 -3.85 15.61
N THR A 23 -12.72 -3.67 14.37
CA THR A 23 -12.45 -2.33 13.81
C THR A 23 -13.75 -1.55 13.60
N ALA A 24 -14.80 -2.21 13.12
CA ALA A 24 -16.11 -1.59 12.91
C ALA A 24 -16.79 -1.23 14.24
N GLU A 25 -16.67 -2.08 15.26
CA GLU A 25 -17.18 -1.80 16.60
C GLU A 25 -16.47 -0.59 17.23
N LYS A 26 -15.14 -0.49 17.03
CA LYS A 26 -14.33 0.60 17.59
C LYS A 26 -14.50 1.94 16.88
N TYR A 27 -14.57 1.94 15.54
CA TYR A 27 -14.53 3.17 14.73
C TYR A 27 -15.83 3.47 13.97
N GLY A 28 -16.77 2.54 13.96
CA GLY A 28 -18.03 2.62 13.21
C GLY A 28 -17.91 2.13 11.76
N ASP A 29 -18.98 1.50 11.28
CA ASP A 29 -19.05 0.92 9.93
C ASP A 29 -18.80 1.94 8.82
N GLU A 30 -19.38 3.14 8.91
CA GLU A 30 -19.22 4.15 7.89
C GLU A 30 -17.77 4.65 7.81
N GLN A 31 -17.07 4.80 8.94
CA GLN A 31 -15.66 5.17 8.94
C GLN A 31 -14.78 4.08 8.32
N VAL A 32 -15.02 2.82 8.67
CA VAL A 32 -14.31 1.67 8.08
C VAL A 32 -14.57 1.57 6.59
N LYS A 33 -15.79 1.85 6.15
CA LYS A 33 -16.17 1.90 4.73
C LYS A 33 -15.46 3.04 3.98
N GLN A 34 -15.31 4.21 4.60
CA GLN A 34 -14.51 5.31 4.04
C GLN A 34 -13.04 4.91 3.85
N TRP A 35 -12.41 4.28 4.84
CA TRP A 35 -11.03 3.79 4.68
C TRP A 35 -10.90 2.73 3.59
N ARG A 36 -11.91 1.87 3.44
CA ARG A 36 -11.89 0.78 2.45
C ARG A 36 -12.15 1.27 1.03
N ARG A 37 -13.11 2.18 0.84
CA ARG A 37 -13.63 2.57 -0.49
C ARG A 37 -13.32 4.03 -0.87
N GLY A 38 -12.91 4.85 0.09
CA GLY A 38 -12.56 6.25 -0.15
C GLY A 38 -11.31 6.35 -1.01
N PHE A 39 -11.35 7.30 -1.95
CA PHE A 39 -10.25 7.53 -2.87
C PHE A 39 -9.04 8.18 -2.18
N ALA A 40 -9.29 9.26 -1.43
CA ALA A 40 -8.25 10.06 -0.79
C ALA A 40 -8.19 9.91 0.74
N VAL A 41 -9.07 9.11 1.34
CA VAL A 41 -9.13 8.93 2.79
C VAL A 41 -8.07 7.94 3.25
N THR A 42 -7.25 8.33 4.21
CA THR A 42 -6.23 7.49 4.82
C THR A 42 -6.74 6.83 6.11
N PRO A 43 -6.42 5.55 6.34
CA PRO A 43 -6.52 4.92 7.65
C PRO A 43 -5.63 5.61 8.70
N PRO A 44 -5.82 5.32 10.01
CA PRO A 44 -4.92 5.80 11.05
C PRO A 44 -3.46 5.38 10.79
N GLU A 45 -2.53 6.30 11.01
CA GLU A 45 -1.10 6.10 10.76
C GLU A 45 -0.44 5.16 11.77
N LEU A 46 0.56 4.41 11.32
CA LEU A 46 1.53 3.79 12.22
C LEU A 46 2.47 4.84 12.81
N THR A 47 2.98 4.56 14.00
CA THR A 47 4.18 5.23 14.52
C THR A 47 5.42 4.49 14.04
N LYS A 48 6.58 5.16 14.03
CA LYS A 48 7.85 4.55 13.62
C LYS A 48 8.40 3.53 14.60
N ASP A 49 7.89 3.53 15.83
CA ASP A 49 8.25 2.58 16.88
C ASP A 49 7.42 1.29 16.80
N ASP A 50 6.38 1.25 15.94
CA ASP A 50 5.56 0.06 15.74
C ASP A 50 6.32 -1.00 14.95
N GLU A 51 6.30 -2.26 15.41
CA GLU A 51 6.98 -3.38 14.75
C GLU A 51 6.58 -3.55 13.27
N ARG A 52 5.37 -3.12 12.90
CA ARG A 52 4.84 -3.19 11.53
C ARG A 52 5.38 -2.09 10.62
N TYR A 53 6.12 -1.11 11.15
CA TYR A 53 6.68 -0.02 10.37
C TYR A 53 7.61 -0.55 9.28
N PRO A 54 7.37 -0.23 7.98
CA PRO A 54 8.19 -0.75 6.89
C PRO A 54 9.69 -0.43 7.01
N GLY A 55 10.08 0.62 7.73
CA GLY A 55 11.49 0.95 7.93
C GLY A 55 12.28 -0.07 8.75
N HIS A 56 11.61 -0.97 9.48
CA HIS A 56 12.26 -2.08 10.18
C HIS A 56 12.52 -3.29 9.27
N ASP A 57 11.92 -3.34 8.08
CA ASP A 57 12.09 -4.46 7.17
C ASP A 57 13.32 -4.25 6.26
N PRO A 58 14.28 -5.19 6.23
CA PRO A 58 15.51 -5.05 5.45
C PRO A 58 15.26 -4.95 3.93
N ARG A 59 14.10 -5.39 3.43
CA ARG A 59 13.71 -5.26 2.01
C ARG A 59 13.60 -3.80 1.58
N TYR A 60 13.32 -2.89 2.51
CA TYR A 60 13.11 -1.47 2.25
C TYR A 60 14.27 -0.59 2.73
N ALA A 61 15.42 -1.17 3.12
CA ALA A 61 16.56 -0.44 3.68
C ALA A 61 17.17 0.66 2.78
N LYS A 62 16.85 0.66 1.48
CA LYS A 62 17.30 1.67 0.51
C LYS A 62 16.31 2.82 0.31
N LEU A 63 15.12 2.74 0.91
CA LEU A 63 14.10 3.76 0.77
C LEU A 63 14.33 4.90 1.75
N SER A 64 14.04 6.11 1.29
CA SER A 64 14.02 7.27 2.16
C SER A 64 12.81 7.23 3.09
N GLU A 65 12.86 7.99 4.18
CA GLU A 65 11.75 8.07 5.13
C GLU A 65 10.41 8.49 4.48
N LYS A 66 10.47 9.35 3.45
CA LYS A 66 9.28 9.80 2.71
C LYS A 66 8.66 8.71 1.83
N GLU A 67 9.46 7.72 1.43
CA GLU A 67 9.01 6.58 0.63
C GLU A 67 8.45 5.44 1.49
N LEU A 68 8.67 5.47 2.81
CA LEU A 68 8.18 4.48 3.75
C LEU A 68 6.81 4.93 4.30
N PRO A 69 5.69 4.36 3.82
CA PRO A 69 4.38 4.82 4.22
C PRO A 69 4.06 4.44 5.66
N LEU A 70 3.48 5.38 6.40
CA LEU A 70 2.82 5.12 7.69
C LEU A 70 1.34 4.77 7.49
N THR A 71 0.73 5.25 6.41
CA THR A 71 -0.61 4.95 5.92
C THR A 71 -0.69 5.37 4.45
N GLU A 72 -1.63 4.83 3.69
CA GLU A 72 -1.88 5.22 2.31
C GLU A 72 -3.38 5.26 2.01
N SER A 73 -3.77 6.21 1.16
CA SER A 73 -5.04 6.20 0.46
C SER A 73 -4.86 5.57 -0.93
N LEU A 74 -5.95 5.38 -1.67
CA LEU A 74 -5.84 4.92 -3.06
C LEU A 74 -5.13 5.97 -3.93
N ALA A 75 -5.38 7.26 -3.69
CA ALA A 75 -4.70 8.36 -4.37
C ALA A 75 -3.17 8.28 -4.21
N LEU A 76 -2.67 8.13 -2.98
CA LEU A 76 -1.22 8.00 -2.72
C LEU A 76 -0.62 6.74 -3.35
N THR A 77 -1.39 5.64 -3.38
CA THR A 77 -0.97 4.41 -4.05
C THR A 77 -0.78 4.64 -5.55
N ILE A 78 -1.70 5.38 -6.18
CA ILE A 78 -1.61 5.76 -7.61
C ILE A 78 -0.37 6.63 -7.85
N ASP A 79 -0.09 7.59 -6.96
CA ASP A 79 1.05 8.52 -7.11
C ASP A 79 2.40 7.81 -7.19
N ARG A 80 2.57 6.64 -6.54
CA ARG A 80 3.79 5.83 -6.70
C ARG A 80 3.74 4.81 -7.84
N VAL A 81 2.56 4.30 -8.19
CA VAL A 81 2.39 3.29 -9.25
C VAL A 81 2.53 3.92 -10.64
N ILE A 82 1.92 5.08 -10.88
CA ILE A 82 1.88 5.72 -12.20
C ILE A 82 3.27 6.10 -12.73
N PRO A 83 4.18 6.70 -11.93
CA PRO A 83 5.56 6.93 -12.39
C PRO A 83 6.25 5.62 -12.76
N TYR A 84 6.12 4.56 -11.94
CA TYR A 84 6.72 3.26 -12.26
C TYR A 84 6.15 2.63 -13.53
N TRP A 85 4.84 2.77 -13.76
CA TRP A 85 4.21 2.35 -14.99
C TRP A 85 4.79 3.08 -16.20
N ASN A 86 4.83 4.41 -16.17
CA ASN A 86 5.26 5.24 -17.29
C ASN A 86 6.75 5.08 -17.60
N ASP A 87 7.59 4.97 -16.57
CA ASP A 87 9.05 4.98 -16.73
C ASP A 87 9.64 3.58 -16.95
N THR A 88 8.96 2.53 -16.50
CA THR A 88 9.53 1.16 -16.51
C THR A 88 8.68 0.18 -17.30
N ILE A 89 7.38 0.07 -17.02
CA ILE A 89 6.53 -0.97 -17.62
C ILE A 89 6.15 -0.61 -19.05
N LEU A 90 5.65 0.60 -19.26
CA LEU A 90 5.16 1.08 -20.54
C LEU A 90 6.24 1.06 -21.64
N PRO A 91 7.50 1.49 -21.40
CA PRO A 91 8.54 1.43 -22.41
C PRO A 91 8.88 -0.01 -22.84
N ARG A 92 8.87 -0.96 -21.90
CA ARG A 92 9.11 -2.39 -22.19
C ARG A 92 7.98 -3.00 -23.01
N MET A 93 6.74 -2.64 -22.71
CA MET A 93 5.62 -3.05 -23.56
C MET A 93 5.74 -2.46 -24.97
N LYS A 94 6.16 -1.19 -25.09
CA LYS A 94 6.37 -0.52 -26.38
C LYS A 94 7.54 -1.10 -27.19
N SER A 95 8.55 -1.69 -26.54
CA SER A 95 9.65 -2.40 -27.23
C SER A 95 9.25 -3.78 -27.78
N GLY A 96 8.00 -4.22 -27.54
CA GLY A 96 7.49 -5.52 -27.98
C GLY A 96 7.68 -6.65 -26.97
N GLU A 97 8.15 -6.36 -25.76
CA GLU A 97 8.23 -7.37 -24.70
C GLU A 97 6.83 -7.78 -24.20
N ARG A 98 6.63 -9.08 -24.00
CA ARG A 98 5.44 -9.60 -23.32
C ARG A 98 5.68 -9.53 -21.81
N VAL A 99 5.08 -8.54 -21.16
CA VAL A 99 5.26 -8.28 -19.72
C VAL A 99 4.13 -8.94 -18.93
N ILE A 100 4.47 -9.65 -17.85
CA ILE A 100 3.53 -10.12 -16.83
C ILE A 100 3.79 -9.33 -15.56
N ILE A 101 2.73 -8.76 -14.99
CA ILE A 101 2.77 -8.06 -13.70
C ILE A 101 2.04 -8.94 -12.69
N ALA A 102 2.76 -9.41 -11.69
CA ALA A 102 2.20 -10.20 -10.59
C ALA A 102 2.22 -9.38 -9.31
N LEU A 103 1.04 -9.16 -8.73
CA LEU A 103 0.83 -8.36 -7.52
C LEU A 103 0.06 -9.20 -6.51
N THR A 104 0.39 -9.02 -5.23
CA THR A 104 -0.40 -9.60 -4.15
C THR A 104 -1.12 -8.49 -3.41
N VAL A 105 -2.44 -8.48 -3.51
CA VAL A 105 -3.32 -7.59 -2.76
C VAL A 105 -3.67 -8.27 -1.43
N THR A 106 -2.97 -7.89 -0.36
CA THR A 106 -3.29 -8.44 0.95
C THR A 106 -4.47 -7.67 1.51
N HIS A 107 -5.60 -8.36 1.67
CA HIS A 107 -6.75 -7.79 2.33
C HIS A 107 -6.32 -7.40 3.75
N CYS A 108 -6.19 -6.10 4.02
CA CYS A 108 -5.81 -5.56 5.34
C CYS A 108 -6.71 -6.06 6.47
N VAL A 109 -7.88 -6.56 6.12
CA VAL A 109 -8.80 -7.12 7.07
C VAL A 109 -9.19 -8.49 6.55
N ARG A 110 -8.79 -9.55 7.28
CA ARG A 110 -9.19 -10.93 6.95
C ARG A 110 -10.71 -11.02 6.97
N TRP A 111 -11.28 -11.72 5.99
CA TRP A 111 -12.70 -12.05 5.91
C TRP A 111 -12.93 -13.39 6.60
#